data_AF-A0A2V5IIG0-F1
#
_entry.id   AF-A0A2V5IIG0-F1
#
_cell.length_a   1.000
_cell.length_b   1.000
_cell.length_c   1.000
_cell.angle_alpha   90.00
_cell.angle_beta   90.00
_cell.angle_gamma   90.00
#
_symmetry.space_group_name_H-M   'P 1'
#
loop_
_entity.id
_entity.type
_entity.pdbx_description
1 polymer ?
#
loop_
_entity_poly.entity_id
_entity_poly.type
_entity_poly.pdbx_seq_one_letter_code
_entity_poly.pdbx_strand_id
1 'polypeptide(L)'
;VQVLGYVNPKKFAIRVQVSVYGAKLFNLTGDLRRGICGKINIKFAKGSICFFLKNGKEVWVKLDLKATVGGHFKKEAKLLTL
;
A
#
# COMPACT_ATOMS: atom_id res chain seq x y z
N VAL A 1 7.63 -6.82 2.73
CA VAL A 1 6.24 -6.32 2.91
C VAL A 1 5.32 -7.24 2.14
N GLN A 2 4.21 -7.66 2.73
CA GLN A 2 3.19 -8.47 2.06
C GLN A 2 1.86 -7.71 2.09
N VAL A 3 1.14 -7.74 0.97
CA VAL A 3 -0.18 -7.12 0.82
C VAL A 3 -1.14 -8.18 0.28
N LEU A 4 -2.26 -8.38 0.97
CA LEU A 4 -3.33 -9.29 0.56
C LEU A 4 -4.67 -8.56 0.56
N GLY A 5 -5.53 -8.80 -0.42
CA GLY A 5 -6.82 -8.14 -0.48
C GLY A 5 -7.47 -8.19 -1.85
N TYR A 6 -8.41 -7.29 -2.08
CA TYR A 6 -9.14 -7.19 -3.35
C TYR A 6 -9.37 -5.74 -3.78
N VAL A 7 -9.65 -5.59 -5.07
CA VAL A 7 -10.12 -4.35 -5.69
C VAL A 7 -11.46 -4.62 -6.36
N ASN A 8 -12.44 -3.74 -6.15
CA ASN A 8 -13.71 -3.75 -6.86
C ASN A 8 -13.66 -2.69 -7.98
N PRO A 9 -13.51 -3.08 -9.26
CA PRO A 9 -13.38 -2.15 -10.38
C PRO A 9 -14.63 -1.28 -10.57
N LYS A 10 -15.83 -1.81 -10.31
CA LYS A 10 -17.09 -1.08 -10.51
C LYS A 10 -17.25 0.09 -9.53
N LYS A 11 -16.70 -0.04 -8.33
CA LYS A 11 -16.79 0.98 -7.26
C LYS A 11 -15.46 1.71 -7.02
N PHE A 12 -14.40 1.35 -7.73
CA PHE A 12 -13.01 1.74 -7.42
C PHE A 12 -12.64 1.54 -5.94
N ALA A 13 -13.26 0.58 -5.27
CA ALA A 13 -13.06 0.33 -3.86
C ALA A 13 -11.93 -0.69 -3.65
N ILE A 14 -11.06 -0.44 -2.68
CA ILE A 14 -10.00 -1.35 -2.29
C ILE A 14 -10.17 -1.76 -0.83
N ARG A 15 -9.85 -3.03 -0.53
CA ARG A 15 -9.63 -3.50 0.83
C ARG A 15 -8.40 -4.39 0.85
N VAL A 16 -7.38 -3.96 1.59
CA VAL A 16 -6.11 -4.69 1.71
C VAL A 16 -5.66 -4.79 3.16
N GLN A 17 -5.02 -5.90 3.47
CA GLN A 17 -4.27 -6.15 4.69
C GLN A 17 -2.79 -6.01 4.38
N VAL A 18 -2.07 -5.24 5.20
CA VAL A 18 -0.63 -5.02 5.07
C VAL A 18 0.10 -5.70 6.22
N SER A 19 1.11 -6.49 5.89
CA SER A 19 2.01 -7.15 6.83
C SER A 19 3.47 -6.78 6.55
N VAL A 20 4.23 -6.53 7.62
CA VAL A 20 5.66 -6.18 7.54
C VAL A 20 6.41 -7.06 8.53
N TYR A 21 7.49 -7.71 8.07
CA TYR A 21 8.24 -8.71 8.85
C TYR A 21 7.36 -9.80 9.49
N GLY A 22 6.37 -10.31 8.75
CA GLY A 22 5.46 -11.37 9.22
C GLY A 22 4.34 -10.90 10.16
N ALA A 23 4.43 -9.70 10.74
CA ALA A 23 3.38 -9.14 11.58
C ALA A 23 2.31 -8.41 10.73
N LYS A 24 1.03 -8.71 10.98
CA LYS A 24 -0.10 -7.95 10.45
C LYS A 24 -0.11 -6.57 11.12
N LEU A 25 -0.09 -5.50 10.32
CA LEU A 25 -0.05 -4.14 10.85
C LEU A 25 -1.41 -3.45 10.85
N PHE A 26 -2.04 -3.38 9.69
CA PHE A 26 -3.31 -2.68 9.52
C PHE A 26 -4.02 -3.14 8.25
N ASN A 27 -5.32 -2.84 8.21
CA ASN A 27 -6.13 -2.94 7.02
C ASN A 27 -6.39 -1.54 6.46
N LEU A 28 -6.33 -1.39 5.15
CA LEU A 28 -6.74 -0.18 4.44
C LEU A 28 -8.01 -0.49 3.66
N THR A 29 -9.03 0.35 3.81
CA THR A 29 -10.27 0.28 3.02
C THR A 29 -10.62 1.68 2.55
N GLY A 30 -10.86 1.86 1.25
CA GLY A 30 -11.16 3.18 0.70
C GLY A 30 -11.44 3.19 -0.79
N ASP A 31 -11.56 4.40 -1.33
CA ASP A 31 -11.77 4.68 -2.75
C ASP A 31 -10.42 5.02 -3.42
N LEU A 32 -10.01 4.22 -4.39
CA LEU A 32 -8.74 4.38 -5.10
C LEU A 32 -8.64 5.69 -5.89
N ARG A 33 -9.75 6.33 -6.23
CA ARG A 33 -9.77 7.64 -6.91
C ARG A 33 -9.26 8.77 -6.01
N ARG A 34 -9.44 8.62 -4.68
CA ARG A 34 -8.91 9.55 -3.68
C ARG A 34 -7.53 9.14 -3.16
N GLY A 35 -7.08 7.94 -3.53
CA GLY A 35 -5.94 7.30 -2.92
C GLY A 35 -6.22 6.89 -1.47
N ILE A 36 -5.43 5.95 -0.97
CA ILE A 36 -5.47 5.54 0.43
C ILE A 36 -4.07 5.18 0.91
N CYS A 37 -3.69 5.71 2.07
CA CYS A 37 -2.37 5.49 2.65
C CYS A 37 -2.46 4.98 4.08
N GLY A 38 -1.58 4.05 4.44
CA GLY A 38 -1.34 3.61 5.80
C GLY A 38 0.04 4.01 6.27
N LYS A 39 0.15 4.46 7.53
CA LYS A 39 1.45 4.74 8.17
C LYS A 39 1.99 3.46 8.80
N ILE A 40 3.23 3.14 8.50
CA ILE A 40 3.98 2.06 9.14
C ILE A 40 4.81 2.70 10.25
N ASN A 41 4.58 2.31 11.49
CA ASN A 41 5.36 2.77 12.64
C ASN A 41 5.60 1.60 13.59
N ILE A 42 6.70 0.89 13.37
CA ILE A 42 7.15 -0.21 14.22
C ILE A 42 8.59 0.04 14.68
N LYS A 43 9.02 -0.69 15.72
CA LYS A 43 10.36 -0.54 16.32
C LYS A 43 11.49 -0.56 15.28
N PHE A 44 11.37 -1.38 14.24
CA PHE A 44 12.43 -1.59 13.25
C PHE A 44 12.24 -0.79 11.95
N ALA A 45 11.07 -0.20 11.71
CA ALA A 45 10.79 0.50 10.45
C ALA A 45 9.70 1.58 10.60
N LYS A 46 9.89 2.70 9.91
CA LYS A 46 8.93 3.80 9.82
C LYS A 46 8.69 4.19 8.38
N GLY A 47 7.46 4.54 8.01
CA GLY A 47 7.15 4.90 6.63
C GLY A 47 5.67 4.91 6.32
N SER A 48 5.35 4.72 5.04
CA SER A 48 3.99 4.65 4.53
C SER A 48 3.88 3.73 3.33
N ILE A 49 2.66 3.21 3.14
CA ILE A 49 2.25 2.52 1.93
C ILE A 49 0.98 3.18 1.42
N CYS A 50 0.93 3.50 0.13
CA CYS A 50 -0.19 4.18 -0.51
C CYS A 50 -0.68 3.40 -1.72
N PHE A 51 -1.99 3.30 -1.89
CA PHE A 51 -2.65 2.72 -3.06
C PHE A 51 -3.48 3.79 -3.74
N PHE A 52 -3.40 3.88 -5.07
CA PHE A 52 -4.06 4.94 -5.83
C PHE A 52 -4.25 4.54 -7.29
N LEU A 53 -5.11 5.26 -8.00
CA LEU A 53 -5.21 5.18 -9.46
C LEU A 53 -4.19 6.09 -10.13
N LYS A 54 -3.57 5.59 -11.21
CA LYS A 54 -2.96 6.43 -12.25
C LYS A 54 -3.69 6.19 -13.56
N ASN A 55 -3.68 7.20 -14.43
CA ASN A 55 -4.25 7.11 -15.77
C ASN A 55 -5.73 6.65 -15.79
N GLY A 56 -6.49 6.91 -14.71
CA GLY A 56 -7.90 6.56 -14.56
C GLY A 56 -8.22 5.06 -14.34
N LYS A 57 -7.34 4.15 -14.76
CA LYS A 57 -7.62 2.69 -14.77
C LYS A 57 -6.51 1.81 -14.21
N GLU A 58 -5.36 2.37 -13.86
CA GLU A 58 -4.25 1.57 -13.35
C GLU A 58 -4.18 1.68 -11.84
N VAL A 59 -4.14 0.55 -11.15
CA VAL A 59 -3.95 0.53 -9.70
C VAL A 59 -2.46 0.45 -9.41
N TRP A 60 -1.97 1.40 -8.63
CA TRP A 60 -0.57 1.51 -8.25
C TRP A 60 -0.40 1.45 -6.73
N VAL A 61 0.76 0.97 -6.31
CA VAL A 61 1.21 1.02 -4.93
C VAL A 61 2.53 1.78 -4.85
N LYS A 62 2.62 2.66 -3.86
CA LYS A 62 3.86 3.35 -3.47
C LYS A 62 4.23 2.95 -2.06
N LEU A 63 5.43 2.43 -1.89
CA LEU A 63 6.04 2.11 -0.61
C LEU A 63 7.18 3.10 -0.36
N ASP A 64 7.15 3.72 0.81
CA ASP A 64 8.22 4.57 1.32
C ASP A 64 8.53 4.11 2.75
N LEU A 65 9.63 3.38 2.93
CA LEU A 65 9.94 2.69 4.18
C LEU A 65 11.40 2.89 4.58
N LYS A 66 11.63 3.51 5.73
CA LYS A 66 12.95 3.63 6.36
C LYS A 66 13.10 2.54 7.42
N ALA A 67 14.02 1.62 7.20
CA ALA A 67 14.39 0.61 8.17
C ALA A 67 15.51 1.15 9.09
N THR A 68 15.54 0.67 10.34
CA THR A 68 16.60 1.02 11.30
C THR A 68 17.95 0.44 10.85
N VAL A 69 17.91 -0.71 10.17
CA VAL A 69 19.04 -1.40 9.56
C VAL A 69 18.69 -1.68 8.11
N GLY A 70 19.57 -1.35 7.16
CA GLY A 70 19.34 -1.55 5.72
C GLY A 70 18.88 -0.31 4.95
N GLY A 71 18.71 0.84 5.60
CA GLY A 71 18.52 2.13 4.92
C GLY A 71 17.08 2.44 4.52
N HIS A 72 16.93 3.23 3.46
CA HIS A 72 15.64 3.77 2.99
C HIS A 72 15.22 3.11 1.68
N PHE A 73 14.03 2.53 1.68
CA PHE A 73 13.45 1.84 0.53
C PHE A 73 12.25 2.63 0.02
N LYS A 74 12.38 3.13 -1.21
CA LYS A 74 11.28 3.81 -1.91
C LYS A 74 11.02 3.09 -3.22
N LYS A 75 9.81 2.55 -3.37
CA LYS A 75 9.42 1.80 -4.57
C LYS A 75 8.00 2.13 -4.96
N GLU A 76 7.77 2.22 -6.25
CA GLU A 76 6.44 2.34 -6.83
C GLU A 76 6.24 1.21 -7.84
N ALA A 77 5.06 0.61 -7.85
CA ALA A 77 4.75 -0.50 -8.74
C ALA A 77 3.29 -0.47 -9.18
N LYS A 78 3.06 -0.79 -10.46
CA LYS A 78 1.72 -1.10 -10.97
C LYS A 78 1.31 -2.48 -10.46
N LEU A 79 0.10 -2.58 -9.91
CA LEU A 79 -0.47 -3.84 -9.46
C LEU A 79 -1.28 -4.50 -10.57
N LEU A 80 -2.18 -3.74 -11.20
CA LEU A 80 -3.08 -4.23 -12.24
C LEU A 80 -3.71 -3.06 -13.02
N THR A 81 -4.38 -3.41 -14.11
CA THR A 81 -5.27 -2.51 -14.87
C THR A 81 -6.72 -2.98 -14.63
N LEU A 82 -7.62 -2.05 -14.32
CA LEU A 82 -9.06 -2.28 -14.14
C LEU A 82 -9.80 -2.30 -15.48
#